data_AF-A0A8T5F5T9-F1
#
_entry.id   AF-A0A8T5F5T9-F1
#
_cell.length_a   1.000
_cell.length_b   1.000
_cell.length_c   1.000
_cell.angle_alpha   90.00
_cell.angle_beta   90.00
_cell.angle_gamma   90.00
#
_symmetry.space_group_name_H-M   'P 1'
#
loop_
_entity.id
_entity.type
_entity.pdbx_description
1 polymer ?
#
loop_
_entity_poly.entity_id
_entity_poly.type
_entity_poly.pdbx_seq_one_letter_code
_entity_poly.pdbx_strand_id
1 'polypeptide(L)' 'MSPKEKHTIEDVRTLAGDSLTDRLLDVIKEKAVVDWFYLPNKEFDGKSPYELCQSKDIEPIERMCYMFESGQPG' A
#
# COMPACT_ATOMS: atom_id res chain seq x y z
N MET A 1 2.17 22.19 -15.15
CA MET A 1 1.39 21.10 -14.52
C MET A 1 1.88 19.80 -15.13
N SER A 2 2.65 19.01 -14.40
CA SER A 2 3.03 17.68 -14.85
C SER A 2 1.76 16.83 -14.97
N PRO A 3 1.66 15.91 -15.96
CA PRO A 3 0.56 14.96 -16.00
C PRO A 3 0.53 14.25 -14.65
N LYS A 4 -0.59 14.27 -13.92
CA LYS A 4 -0.76 13.35 -12.80
C LYS A 4 -0.86 11.97 -13.42
N GLU A 5 0.25 11.25 -13.49
CA GLU A 5 0.23 9.84 -13.85
C GLU A 5 -0.80 9.17 -12.95
N LYS A 6 -1.82 8.57 -13.57
CA LYS A 6 -2.81 7.82 -12.82
C LYS A 6 -2.16 6.50 -12.49
N HIS A 7 -1.73 6.35 -11.25
CA HIS A 7 -1.26 5.07 -10.74
C HIS A 7 -2.38 4.02 -10.87
N THR A 8 -1.97 2.79 -11.09
CA THR A 8 -2.84 1.62 -11.31
C THR A 8 -2.52 0.53 -10.31
N ILE A 9 -3.39 -0.48 -10.22
CA ILE A 9 -3.11 -1.63 -9.36
C ILE A 9 -1.91 -2.46 -9.86
N GLU A 10 -1.64 -2.45 -11.17
CA GLU A 10 -0.47 -3.11 -11.76
C GLU A 10 0.85 -2.47 -11.31
N ASP A 11 0.87 -1.15 -11.10
CA ASP A 11 2.03 -0.46 -10.55
C ASP A 11 2.29 -0.90 -9.10
N VAL A 12 1.21 -1.09 -8.32
CA VAL A 12 1.29 -1.62 -6.96
C VAL A 12 1.81 -3.06 -6.97
N ARG A 13 1.29 -3.94 -7.84
CA ARG A 13 1.76 -5.33 -7.99
C ARG A 13 3.24 -5.40 -8.29
N THR A 14 3.70 -4.54 -9.20
CA THR A 14 5.12 -4.49 -9.61
C THR A 14 6.04 -4.14 -8.44
N LEU A 15 5.58 -3.31 -7.49
CA LEU A 15 6.40 -2.77 -6.41
C LEU A 15 6.25 -3.50 -5.08
N ALA A 16 5.02 -3.88 -4.73
CA ALA A 16 4.65 -4.56 -3.50
C ALA A 16 4.62 -6.08 -3.64
N GLY A 17 4.52 -6.58 -4.87
CA GLY A 17 4.31 -7.99 -5.19
C GLY A 17 2.85 -8.40 -5.20
N ASP A 18 2.56 -9.47 -5.94
CA ASP A 18 1.19 -9.99 -6.12
C ASP A 18 0.56 -10.42 -4.80
N SER A 19 1.28 -11.16 -3.96
CA SER A 19 0.77 -11.70 -2.69
C SER A 19 0.23 -10.61 -1.76
N LEU A 20 1.01 -9.55 -1.54
CA LEU A 20 0.60 -8.43 -0.69
C LEU A 20 -0.54 -7.63 -1.33
N THR A 21 -0.50 -7.45 -2.64
CA THR A 21 -1.55 -6.71 -3.36
C THR A 21 -2.89 -7.46 -3.30
N ASP A 22 -2.89 -8.78 -3.48
CA ASP A 22 -4.08 -9.62 -3.42
C ASP A 22 -4.71 -9.57 -2.01
N ARG A 23 -3.88 -9.72 -0.98
CA ARG A 23 -4.32 -9.60 0.43
C ARG A 23 -4.96 -8.25 0.73
N LEU A 24 -4.39 -7.16 0.23
CA LEU A 24 -4.98 -5.82 0.38
C LEU A 24 -6.31 -5.69 -0.37
N LEU A 25 -6.44 -6.30 -1.56
CA LEU A 25 -7.67 -6.27 -2.36
C LEU A 25 -8.81 -7.10 -1.74
N ASP A 26 -8.49 -8.11 -0.93
CA ASP A 26 -9.49 -8.90 -0.21
C ASP A 26 -10.20 -8.08 0.88
N VAL A 27 -9.54 -7.05 1.42
CA VAL A 27 -10.05 -6.22 2.52
C VAL A 27 -10.43 -4.80 2.11
N ILE A 28 -9.83 -4.26 1.05
CA ILE A 28 -9.98 -2.87 0.61
C ILE A 28 -10.26 -2.82 -0.90
N LYS A 29 -11.10 -1.89 -1.34
CA LYS A 29 -11.38 -1.69 -2.77
C LYS A 29 -10.13 -1.24 -3.52
N GLU A 30 -9.94 -1.75 -4.74
CA GLU A 30 -8.78 -1.44 -5.61
C GLU A 30 -8.39 0.03 -5.66
N LYS A 31 -9.35 0.93 -5.95
CA LYS A 31 -9.07 2.37 -5.99
C LYS A 31 -8.47 2.88 -4.67
N ALA A 32 -8.97 2.40 -3.54
CA ALA A 32 -8.48 2.80 -2.23
C ALA A 32 -7.10 2.19 -1.93
N VAL A 33 -6.78 0.98 -2.41
CA VAL A 33 -5.43 0.40 -2.35
C VAL A 33 -4.45 1.28 -3.13
N VAL A 34 -4.79 1.64 -4.36
CA VAL A 34 -3.95 2.52 -5.20
C VAL A 34 -3.75 3.88 -4.53
N ASP A 35 -4.83 4.54 -4.09
CA ASP A 35 -4.71 5.84 -3.42
C ASP A 35 -3.86 5.74 -2.15
N TRP A 36 -4.10 4.73 -1.31
CA TRP A 36 -3.35 4.50 -0.07
C TRP A 36 -1.85 4.23 -0.32
N PHE A 37 -1.53 3.46 -1.37
CA PHE A 37 -0.15 3.06 -1.67
C PHE A 37 0.78 4.25 -2.00
N TYR A 38 0.23 5.30 -2.62
CA TYR A 38 0.98 6.49 -3.02
C TYR A 38 0.77 7.70 -2.11
N LEU A 39 -0.05 7.59 -1.07
CA LEU A 39 -0.28 8.68 -0.13
C LEU A 39 0.56 8.53 1.15
N PRO A 40 1.08 9.63 1.70
CA PRO A 40 1.70 9.66 3.02
C PRO A 40 0.80 9.05 4.10
N ASN A 41 1.37 8.17 4.93
CA ASN A 41 0.67 7.54 6.05
C ASN A 41 1.37 7.89 7.37
N LYS A 42 0.58 8.37 8.34
CA LYS A 42 1.09 8.73 9.69
C LYS A 42 1.65 7.54 10.46
N GLU A 43 1.18 6.33 10.18
CA GLU A 43 1.70 5.11 10.81
C GLU A 43 3.07 4.69 10.25
N PHE A 44 3.52 5.34 9.16
CA PHE A 44 4.80 5.11 8.49
C PHE A 44 5.70 6.34 8.57
N ASP A 45 5.62 7.11 9.66
CA ASP A 45 6.36 8.36 9.86
C ASP A 45 6.18 9.39 8.72
N GLY A 46 4.99 9.40 8.12
CA GLY A 46 4.65 10.28 7.00
C GLY A 46 5.12 9.78 5.63
N LYS A 47 5.70 8.58 5.53
CA LYS A 47 6.03 7.94 4.25
C LYS A 47 4.81 7.23 3.67
N SER A 48 4.80 7.11 2.35
CA SER A 48 3.87 6.25 1.62
C SER A 48 4.35 4.79 1.59
N PRO A 49 3.45 3.81 1.46
CA PRO A 49 3.82 2.42 1.15
C PRO A 49 4.78 2.29 -0.05
N TYR A 50 4.59 3.12 -1.08
CA TYR A 50 5.50 3.23 -2.21
C TYR A 50 6.96 3.50 -1.77
N GLU A 51 7.17 4.51 -0.93
CA GLU A 51 8.50 4.88 -0.44
C GLU A 51 9.12 3.76 0.43
N LEU A 52 8.30 3.08 1.23
CA LEU A 52 8.72 1.93 2.03
C LEU A 52 9.18 0.76 1.13
N CYS A 53 8.40 0.40 0.10
CA CYS A 53 8.78 -0.59 -0.91
C CYS A 53 10.10 -0.23 -1.62
N GLN A 54 10.29 1.04 -1.99
CA GLN A 54 11.54 1.52 -2.59
C GLN A 54 12.76 1.33 -1.66
N SER A 55 12.57 1.56 -0.36
CA SER A 55 13.61 1.35 0.65
C SER A 55 13.82 -0.11 1.08
N LYS A 56 13.03 -1.05 0.53
CA LYS A 56 12.97 -2.47 0.93
C LYS A 56 12.55 -2.70 2.39
N ASP A 57 11.92 -1.70 3.01
CA ASP A 57 11.39 -1.77 4.37
C ASP A 57 9.90 -2.13 4.33
N ILE A 58 9.61 -3.40 4.07
CA ILE A 58 8.23 -3.87 3.83
C ILE A 58 7.51 -4.35 5.10
N GLU A 59 8.23 -4.51 6.22
CA GLU A 59 7.64 -5.02 7.47
C GLU A 59 6.48 -4.16 7.99
N PRO A 60 6.54 -2.81 7.97
CA PRO A 60 5.42 -1.98 8.41
C PRO A 60 4.15 -2.19 7.56
N ILE A 61 4.32 -2.41 6.25
CA ILE A 61 3.23 -2.67 5.33
C ILE A 61 2.58 -4.02 5.63
N GLU A 62 3.40 -5.07 5.82
CA GLU A 62 2.95 -6.41 6.17
C GLU A 62 2.15 -6.42 7.48
N ARG A 63 2.63 -5.70 8.50
CA ARG A 63 1.94 -5.56 9.77
C ARG A 63 0.59 -4.86 9.61
N MET A 64 0.54 -3.80 8.81
CA MET A 64 -0.72 -3.10 8.53
C MET A 64 -1.72 -3.98 7.76
N CYS A 65 -1.25 -4.75 6.78
CA CYS A 65 -2.08 -5.72 6.07
C CYS A 65 -2.69 -6.74 7.05
N TYR A 66 -1.88 -7.28 7.96
CA TYR A 66 -2.36 -8.20 9.00
C TYR A 66 -3.41 -7.57 9.94
N MET A 67 -3.27 -6.28 10.29
CA MET A 67 -4.28 -5.57 11.08
C MET A 67 -5.61 -5.44 10.33
N PHE A 68 -5.57 -5.14 9.03
CA PHE A 68 -6.78 -5.09 8.21
C PHE A 68 -7.46 -6.46 8.09
N GLU A 69 -6.69 -7.52 7.90
CA GLU A 69 -7.19 -8.90 7.81
C GLU A 69 -7.81 -9.39 9.12
N SER A 70 -7.18 -9.08 10.26
CA SER A 70 -7.61 -9.53 11.58
C SER A 70 -8.76 -8.72 12.17
N GLY A 71 -9.10 -7.57 11.57
CA GLY A 71 -10.10 -6.64 12.09
C GLY A 71 -9.74 -6.03 13.45
N GLN A 72 -8.47 -6.15 13.87
CA GLN A 72 -8.00 -5.53 15.11
C GLN A 72 -7.55 -4.09 14.84
N PRO A 73 -8.05 -3.11 15.60
CA PRO A 73 -7.51 -1.76 15.53
C PRO A 73 -6.08 -1.76 16.09
N GLY A 74 -5.15 -1.17 15.34
CA GLY A 74 -3.80 -0.81 15.81
C GLY A 74 -3.84 0.32 16.84
#